data_AF-A0A821IS59-F1
#
_entry.id   AF-A0A821IS59-F1
#
_cell.length_a   1.000
_cell.length_b   1.000
_cell.length_c   1.000
_cell.angle_alpha   90.00
_cell.angle_beta   90.00
_cell.angle_gamma   90.00
#
_symmetry.space_group_name_H-M   'P 1'
#
loop_
_entity.id
_entity.type
_entity.pdbx_description
1 polymer ?
#
loop_
_entity_poly.entity_id
_entity_poly.type
_entity_poly.pdbx_seq_one_letter_code
_entity_poly.pdbx_strand_id
1 'polypeptide(L)'
;MPGFLQKDAKQLDIEEANETRMTTKTRWIIESFHSQFKKWRFFSERISQDFLLNIDILVRTLSASVNKYGPRLFHGKSAEDYTLANKMLLMKNRTSHLEQSISNGDLSIRKNWISIRDTELDFYFPYLTLDFLREYTCGVYQIKQSPAYAKAHLYDHDGESEFQLSSSDDSFLRCRLRSKHSSTTLYFICIHFDYDDKDEPIKDHYCQCKSRARNLGCC
;
A
#
# COMPACT_ATOMS: atom_id res chain seq x y z
N MET A 1 1.00 7.00 15.36
CA MET A 1 0.04 5.87 15.29
C MET A 1 -0.74 6.04 14.00
N PRO A 2 -1.17 4.99 13.27
CA PRO A 2 -2.07 5.15 12.13
C PRO A 2 -3.28 6.03 12.48
N GLY A 3 -3.68 6.89 11.54
CA GLY A 3 -4.86 7.72 11.69
C GLY A 3 -6.14 6.87 11.76
N PHE A 4 -7.10 7.33 12.55
CA PHE A 4 -8.44 6.76 12.60
C PHE A 4 -9.39 7.68 11.85
N LEU A 5 -10.34 7.08 11.12
CA LEU A 5 -11.40 7.85 10.50
C LEU A 5 -12.18 8.60 11.58
N GLN A 6 -12.37 9.90 11.37
CA GLN A 6 -13.28 10.71 12.18
C GLN A 6 -14.71 10.17 12.08
N LYS A 7 -15.53 10.51 13.06
CA LYS A 7 -16.95 10.13 13.06
C LYS A 7 -17.60 10.66 11.77
N ASP A 8 -18.36 9.80 11.09
CA ASP A 8 -19.04 10.06 9.82
C ASP A 8 -18.12 10.29 8.59
N ALA A 9 -16.80 10.31 8.76
CA ALA A 9 -15.86 10.34 7.66
C ALA A 9 -15.78 8.98 6.95
N LYS A 10 -15.90 9.00 5.62
CA LYS A 10 -15.78 7.78 4.79
C LYS A 10 -14.32 7.44 4.47
N GLN A 11 -13.43 8.43 4.47
CA GLN A 11 -12.06 8.36 3.99
C GLN A 11 -11.15 9.28 4.83
N LEU A 12 -9.87 8.93 4.93
CA LEU A 12 -8.82 9.79 5.50
C LEU A 12 -8.50 10.92 4.53
N ASP A 13 -8.06 12.07 5.05
CA ASP A 13 -7.46 13.10 4.22
C ASP A 13 -6.07 12.66 3.69
N ILE A 14 -5.50 13.45 2.77
CA ILE A 14 -4.22 13.14 2.11
C ILE A 14 -3.09 13.07 3.14
N GLU A 15 -3.04 14.02 4.07
CA GLU A 15 -1.97 14.12 5.07
C GLU A 15 -2.03 12.92 6.03
N GLU A 16 -3.18 12.64 6.62
CA GLU A 16 -3.45 11.51 7.51
C GLU A 16 -3.20 10.17 6.82
N ALA A 17 -3.62 10.01 5.56
CA ALA A 17 -3.42 8.78 4.79
C ALA A 17 -1.93 8.53 4.52
N ASN A 18 -1.18 9.58 4.19
CA ASN A 18 0.26 9.51 3.97
C ASN A 18 1.03 9.29 5.28
N GLU A 19 0.67 9.96 6.37
CA GLU A 19 1.28 9.76 7.69
C GLU A 19 1.03 8.36 8.25
N THR A 20 -0.17 7.83 8.02
CA THR A 20 -0.50 6.44 8.31
C THR A 20 0.44 5.51 7.56
N ARG A 21 0.68 5.75 6.25
CA ARG A 21 1.60 4.94 5.47
C ARG A 21 3.03 5.03 6.00
N MET A 22 3.54 6.23 6.26
CA MET A 22 4.87 6.45 6.85
C MET A 22 5.03 5.67 8.16
N THR A 23 4.04 5.77 9.05
CA THR A 23 4.02 5.03 10.31
C THR A 23 4.06 3.52 10.08
N THR A 24 3.25 3.00 9.14
CA THR A 24 3.24 1.55 8.85
C THR A 24 4.55 1.04 8.26
N LYS A 25 5.31 1.88 7.54
CA LYS A 25 6.64 1.52 7.05
C LYS A 25 7.65 1.42 8.17
N THR A 26 7.72 2.40 9.05
CA THR A 26 8.60 2.36 10.23
C THR A 26 8.23 1.21 11.18
N ARG A 27 6.92 0.93 11.32
CA ARG A 27 6.42 -0.18 12.12
C ARG A 27 7.02 -1.52 11.72
N TRP A 28 7.18 -1.79 10.42
CA TRP A 28 7.76 -3.06 9.96
C TRP A 28 9.20 -3.24 10.48
N ILE A 29 10.00 -2.18 10.51
CA ILE A 29 11.37 -2.21 11.05
C ILE A 29 11.32 -2.57 12.55
N ILE A 30 10.45 -1.92 13.32
CA ILE A 30 10.28 -2.16 14.76
C ILE A 30 9.76 -3.59 15.01
N GLU A 31 8.73 -4.02 14.29
CA GLU A 31 8.13 -5.35 14.38
C GLU A 31 9.16 -6.44 14.03
N SER A 32 10.03 -6.21 13.05
CA SER A 32 11.11 -7.13 12.70
C SER A 32 12.04 -7.35 13.90
N PHE A 33 12.43 -6.28 14.62
CA PHE A 33 13.25 -6.39 15.81
C PHE A 33 12.52 -7.08 16.97
N HIS A 34 11.27 -6.67 17.25
CA HIS A 34 10.46 -7.28 18.31
C HIS A 34 10.12 -8.76 18.04
N SER A 35 10.09 -9.19 16.78
CA SER A 35 9.89 -10.60 16.43
C SER A 35 10.96 -11.52 17.04
N GLN A 36 12.16 -11.01 17.34
CA GLN A 36 13.21 -11.78 18.02
C GLN A 36 12.83 -12.12 19.45
N PHE A 37 12.09 -11.26 20.15
CA PHE A 37 11.63 -11.52 21.51
C PHE A 37 10.61 -12.66 21.54
N LYS A 38 9.74 -12.74 20.52
CA LYS A 38 8.73 -13.80 20.40
C LYS A 38 9.32 -15.20 20.22
N LYS A 39 10.63 -15.35 19.98
CA LYS A 39 11.31 -16.65 19.96
C LYS A 39 11.56 -17.21 21.35
N TRP A 40 11.50 -16.37 22.37
CA TRP A 40 11.76 -16.75 23.75
C TRP A 40 10.43 -17.00 24.45
N ARG A 41 10.21 -18.24 24.90
CA ARG A 41 8.95 -18.67 25.53
C ARG A 41 8.42 -17.70 26.57
N PHE A 42 9.33 -17.17 27.40
CA PHE A 42 9.02 -16.18 28.43
C PHE A 42 8.31 -14.94 27.88
N PHE A 43 8.74 -14.42 26.73
CA PHE A 43 8.20 -13.19 26.12
C PHE A 43 7.11 -13.46 25.06
N SER A 44 6.91 -14.70 24.64
CA SER A 44 5.86 -15.07 23.68
C SER A 44 4.52 -15.38 24.34
N GLU A 45 4.53 -15.68 25.63
CA GLU A 45 3.36 -16.12 26.40
C GLU A 45 2.95 -15.07 27.46
N ARG A 46 1.99 -15.43 28.31
CA ARG A 46 1.59 -14.61 29.45
C ARG A 46 2.70 -14.61 30.49
N ILE A 47 3.23 -13.44 30.80
CA ILE A 47 4.25 -13.25 31.82
C ILE A 47 3.59 -13.31 33.21
N SER A 48 4.12 -14.10 34.14
CA SER A 48 3.62 -14.13 35.53
C SER A 48 3.77 -12.75 36.17
N GLN A 49 2.80 -12.39 37.01
CA GLN A 49 2.80 -11.16 37.79
C GLN A 49 4.07 -11.02 38.68
N ASP A 50 4.66 -12.14 39.11
CA ASP A 50 5.90 -12.17 39.90
C ASP A 50 7.08 -11.51 39.18
N PHE A 51 7.06 -11.49 37.84
CA PHE A 51 8.13 -10.91 37.05
C PHE A 51 7.90 -9.44 36.67
N LEU A 52 6.76 -8.82 37.04
CA LEU A 52 6.48 -7.43 36.66
C LEU A 52 7.54 -6.46 37.19
N LEU A 53 8.04 -6.67 38.39
CA LEU A 53 9.07 -5.81 38.99
C LEU A 53 10.44 -5.94 38.31
N ASN A 54 10.69 -7.06 37.61
CA ASN A 54 11.96 -7.36 36.96
C ASN A 54 11.86 -7.36 35.42
N ILE A 55 10.68 -7.07 34.87
CA ILE A 55 10.42 -7.21 33.43
C ILE A 55 11.31 -6.27 32.63
N ASP A 56 11.64 -5.10 33.17
CA ASP A 56 12.52 -4.13 32.54
C ASP A 56 13.96 -4.67 32.41
N ILE A 57 14.50 -5.28 33.48
CA ILE A 57 15.83 -5.89 33.50
C ILE A 57 15.87 -7.08 32.54
N LEU A 58 14.83 -7.92 32.53
CA LEU A 58 14.75 -9.07 31.64
C LEU A 58 14.71 -8.63 30.17
N VAL A 59 13.88 -7.63 29.83
CA VAL A 59 13.81 -7.07 28.47
C VAL A 59 15.14 -6.45 28.08
N ARG A 60 15.77 -5.64 28.94
CA ARG A 60 17.08 -5.00 28.66
C ARG A 60 18.19 -6.02 28.46
N THR A 61 18.25 -7.06 29.30
CA THR A 61 19.26 -8.13 29.23
C THR A 61 19.11 -8.91 27.94
N LEU A 62 17.88 -9.30 27.59
CA LEU A 62 17.63 -9.98 26.32
C LEU A 62 17.93 -9.07 25.13
N SER A 63 17.53 -7.80 25.18
CA SER A 63 17.83 -6.80 24.14
C SER A 63 19.33 -6.71 23.88
N ALA A 64 20.13 -6.57 24.94
CA ALA A 64 21.59 -6.50 24.85
C ALA A 64 22.18 -7.78 24.26
N SER A 65 21.68 -8.94 24.67
CA SER A 65 22.12 -10.25 24.17
C SER A 65 21.81 -10.42 22.68
N VAL A 66 20.58 -10.10 22.25
CA VAL A 66 20.17 -10.14 20.85
C VAL A 66 20.97 -9.13 20.01
N ASN A 67 21.23 -7.93 20.53
CA ASN A 67 22.02 -6.92 19.82
C ASN A 67 23.48 -7.34 19.63
N LYS A 68 24.06 -8.03 20.61
CA LYS A 68 25.46 -8.49 20.60
C LYS A 68 25.66 -9.75 19.76
N TYR A 69 24.78 -10.74 19.91
CA TYR A 69 24.97 -12.10 19.39
C TYR A 69 23.89 -12.55 18.39
N GLY A 70 22.75 -11.85 18.33
CA GLY A 70 21.65 -12.21 17.44
C GLY A 70 21.90 -11.80 15.99
N PRO A 71 21.21 -12.43 15.03
CA PRO A 71 21.28 -12.03 13.64
C PRO A 71 20.69 -10.63 13.47
N ARG A 72 21.42 -9.75 12.78
CA ARG A 72 20.90 -8.44 12.39
C ARG A 72 19.83 -8.63 11.33
N LEU A 73 18.58 -8.37 11.68
CA LEU A 73 17.45 -8.47 10.75
C LEU A 73 17.30 -7.26 9.84
N PHE A 74 17.85 -6.12 10.25
CA PHE A 74 17.81 -4.87 9.51
C PHE A 74 19.15 -4.17 9.63
N HIS A 75 19.77 -3.86 8.50
CA HIS A 75 21.05 -3.16 8.46
C HIS A 75 20.88 -1.64 8.47
N GLY A 76 19.68 -1.13 8.15
CA GLY A 76 19.23 0.26 8.37
C GLY A 76 20.11 1.37 7.84
N LYS A 77 21.02 1.03 6.94
CA LYS A 77 22.05 1.90 6.38
C LYS A 77 22.40 1.52 4.95
N SER A 78 21.53 0.77 4.26
CA SER A 78 21.73 0.54 2.83
C SER A 78 21.44 1.85 2.08
N ALA A 79 22.18 2.11 1.01
CA ALA A 79 21.88 3.27 0.14
C ALA A 79 20.43 3.21 -0.38
N GLU A 80 19.92 2.00 -0.61
CA GLU A 80 18.55 1.71 -1.04
C GLU A 80 17.50 2.19 -0.02
N ASP A 81 17.70 1.93 1.28
CA ASP A 81 16.79 2.40 2.34
C ASP A 81 16.73 3.94 2.39
N TYR A 82 17.88 4.60 2.23
CA TYR A 82 17.94 6.07 2.18
C TYR A 82 17.25 6.64 0.96
N THR A 83 17.50 6.06 -0.22
CA THR A 83 16.84 6.47 -1.47
C THR A 83 15.33 6.29 -1.38
N LEU A 84 14.86 5.16 -0.86
CA LEU A 84 13.44 4.90 -0.65
C LEU A 84 12.82 5.89 0.35
N ALA A 85 13.48 6.15 1.48
CA ALA A 85 13.00 7.10 2.48
C ALA A 85 12.88 8.53 1.91
N ASN A 86 13.88 8.98 1.16
CA ASN A 86 13.85 10.29 0.49
C ASN A 86 12.73 10.35 -0.56
N LYS A 87 12.56 9.30 -1.37
CA LYS A 87 11.46 9.22 -2.33
C LYS A 87 10.10 9.30 -1.63
N MET A 88 9.93 8.59 -0.52
CA MET A 88 8.72 8.66 0.30
C MET A 88 8.49 10.06 0.89
N LEU A 89 9.52 10.77 1.32
CA LEU A 89 9.38 12.15 1.80
C LEU A 89 8.95 13.10 0.67
N LEU A 90 9.49 12.94 -0.54
CA LEU A 90 9.10 13.71 -1.71
C LEU A 90 7.63 13.43 -2.12
N MET A 91 7.25 12.15 -2.18
CA MET A 91 5.90 11.73 -2.54
C MET A 91 4.85 12.12 -1.48
N LYS A 92 5.22 12.29 -0.20
CA LYS A 92 4.29 12.69 0.87
C LYS A 92 3.56 13.98 0.52
N ASN A 93 4.27 14.92 -0.12
CA ASN A 93 3.78 16.25 -0.43
C ASN A 93 3.34 16.39 -1.90
N ARG A 94 3.37 15.31 -2.68
CA ARG A 94 2.91 15.32 -4.07
C ARG A 94 1.41 15.57 -4.10
N THR A 95 0.96 16.40 -5.02
CA THR A 95 -0.45 16.58 -5.33
C THR A 95 -0.94 15.41 -6.19
N SER A 96 -2.07 14.78 -5.85
CA SER A 96 -2.71 13.80 -6.72
C SER A 96 -3.62 14.54 -7.70
N HIS A 97 -3.21 14.59 -8.96
CA HIS A 97 -4.00 15.18 -10.04
C HIS A 97 -5.28 14.39 -10.29
N LEU A 98 -5.21 13.05 -10.18
CA LEU A 98 -6.37 12.19 -10.37
C LEU A 98 -7.42 12.38 -9.27
N GLU A 99 -6.97 12.55 -8.02
CA GLU A 99 -7.87 12.91 -6.92
C GLU A 99 -8.55 14.26 -7.16
N GLN A 100 -7.79 15.26 -7.59
CA GLN A 100 -8.31 16.59 -7.91
C GLN A 100 -9.33 16.54 -9.05
N SER A 101 -9.02 15.88 -10.17
CA SER A 101 -9.93 15.75 -11.30
C SER A 101 -11.24 15.05 -10.92
N ILE A 102 -11.19 14.03 -10.05
CA ILE A 102 -12.40 13.36 -9.56
C ILE A 102 -13.19 14.26 -8.60
N SER A 103 -12.51 14.98 -7.71
CA SER A 103 -13.15 15.86 -6.72
C SER A 103 -13.77 17.11 -7.37
N ASN A 104 -13.14 17.66 -8.41
CA ASN A 104 -13.64 18.80 -9.18
C ASN A 104 -14.75 18.41 -10.18
N GLY A 105 -14.91 17.12 -10.46
CA GLY A 105 -15.91 16.59 -11.37
C GLY A 105 -15.47 16.49 -12.84
N ASP A 106 -14.22 16.81 -13.13
CA ASP A 106 -13.61 16.69 -14.48
C ASP A 106 -13.58 15.23 -14.95
N LEU A 107 -13.35 14.30 -14.02
CA LEU A 107 -13.40 12.86 -14.27
C LEU A 107 -14.44 12.19 -13.36
N SER A 108 -15.50 11.63 -13.96
CA SER A 108 -16.48 10.85 -13.19
C SER A 108 -15.93 9.47 -12.86
N ILE A 109 -15.74 9.16 -11.58
CA ILE A 109 -15.39 7.79 -11.16
C ILE A 109 -16.55 6.78 -11.33
N ARG A 110 -17.73 7.19 -11.82
CA ARG A 110 -18.89 6.30 -11.98
C ARG A 110 -19.35 6.17 -13.43
N LYS A 111 -19.39 7.28 -14.16
CA LYS A 111 -19.93 7.38 -15.53
C LYS A 111 -18.81 7.51 -16.56
N ASN A 112 -19.12 7.27 -17.83
CA ASN A 112 -18.22 7.49 -18.97
C ASN A 112 -17.00 6.55 -18.98
N TRP A 113 -17.24 5.26 -18.78
CA TRP A 113 -16.23 4.20 -18.87
C TRP A 113 -16.70 3.14 -19.85
N ILE A 114 -15.77 2.62 -20.64
CA ILE A 114 -16.00 1.60 -21.67
C ILE A 114 -15.26 0.34 -21.24
N SER A 115 -15.93 -0.81 -21.30
CA SER A 115 -15.30 -2.09 -20.98
C SER A 115 -14.19 -2.39 -21.98
N ILE A 116 -13.02 -2.82 -21.50
CA ILE A 116 -11.93 -3.25 -22.41
C ILE A 116 -12.37 -4.43 -23.27
N ARG A 117 -13.30 -5.25 -22.78
CA ARG A 117 -13.86 -6.39 -23.53
C ARG A 117 -14.76 -5.96 -24.69
N ASP A 118 -15.36 -4.77 -24.58
CA ASP A 118 -16.29 -4.24 -25.58
C ASP A 118 -15.57 -3.34 -26.60
N THR A 119 -14.31 -3.00 -26.36
CA THR A 119 -13.52 -2.17 -27.25
C THR A 119 -12.93 -3.02 -28.39
N GLU A 120 -13.17 -2.65 -29.64
CA GLU A 120 -12.53 -3.25 -30.82
C GLU A 120 -11.06 -2.81 -31.00
N LEU A 121 -10.57 -1.91 -30.14
CA LEU A 121 -9.20 -1.37 -30.18
C LEU A 121 -8.23 -2.29 -29.45
N ASP A 122 -7.04 -2.45 -30.03
CA ASP A 122 -5.91 -3.05 -29.34
C ASP A 122 -5.57 -2.19 -28.10
N PHE A 123 -5.86 -2.72 -26.91
CA PHE A 123 -5.48 -2.07 -25.67
C PHE A 123 -4.01 -2.37 -25.35
N TYR A 124 -3.21 -1.30 -25.27
CA TYR A 124 -1.81 -1.37 -24.86
C TYR A 124 -1.65 -0.81 -23.45
N PHE A 125 -1.01 -1.59 -22.58
CA PHE A 125 -0.65 -1.17 -21.22
C PHE A 125 0.88 -1.15 -21.08
N PRO A 126 1.48 -0.15 -20.42
CA PRO A 126 2.93 -0.07 -20.26
C PRO A 126 3.47 -1.28 -19.51
N TYR A 127 4.67 -1.71 -19.91
CA TYR A 127 5.37 -2.78 -19.20
C TYR A 127 5.92 -2.25 -17.87
N LEU A 128 5.47 -2.83 -16.76
CA LEU A 128 5.91 -2.45 -15.42
C LEU A 128 7.00 -3.41 -14.93
N THR A 129 8.24 -2.91 -14.83
CA THR A 129 9.35 -3.70 -14.26
C THR A 129 9.11 -3.99 -12.78
N LEU A 130 9.68 -5.09 -12.26
CA LEU A 130 9.60 -5.38 -10.83
C LEU A 130 10.26 -4.30 -9.97
N ASP A 131 11.33 -3.66 -10.46
CA ASP A 131 12.01 -2.60 -9.72
C ASP A 131 11.15 -1.33 -9.68
N PHE A 132 10.54 -0.94 -10.80
CA PHE A 132 9.53 0.13 -10.81
C PHE A 132 8.40 -0.17 -9.81
N LEU A 133 7.82 -1.37 -9.86
CA LEU A 133 6.73 -1.74 -8.96
C LEU A 133 7.16 -1.69 -7.49
N ARG A 134 8.39 -2.13 -7.15
CA ARG A 134 8.93 -2.09 -5.79
C ARG A 134 9.05 -0.67 -5.29
N GLU A 135 9.53 0.23 -6.13
CA GLU A 135 9.62 1.64 -5.80
C GLU A 135 8.23 2.28 -5.67
N TYR A 136 7.34 1.99 -6.63
CA TYR A 136 5.98 2.53 -6.67
C TYR A 136 5.16 2.10 -5.45
N THR A 137 5.24 0.84 -5.00
CA THR A 137 4.54 0.35 -3.79
C THR A 137 5.26 0.70 -2.48
N CYS A 138 6.44 1.30 -2.58
CA CYS A 138 7.42 1.51 -1.53
C CYS A 138 7.86 0.20 -0.84
N GLY A 139 7.85 -0.94 -1.54
CA GLY A 139 8.41 -2.20 -1.05
C GLY A 139 7.69 -3.47 -1.52
N VAL A 140 8.30 -4.62 -1.24
CA VAL A 140 7.95 -5.91 -1.84
C VAL A 140 6.65 -6.56 -1.35
N TYR A 141 6.08 -6.10 -0.23
CA TYR A 141 4.96 -6.80 0.40
C TYR A 141 3.71 -6.83 -0.49
N GLN A 142 3.32 -5.70 -1.06
CA GLN A 142 2.16 -5.64 -1.96
C GLN A 142 2.37 -6.51 -3.21
N ILE A 143 3.58 -6.51 -3.76
CA ILE A 143 3.95 -7.34 -4.92
C ILE A 143 3.83 -8.82 -4.58
N LYS A 144 4.31 -9.25 -3.40
CA LYS A 144 4.16 -10.65 -2.96
C LYS A 144 2.70 -11.08 -2.80
N GLN A 145 1.80 -10.14 -2.50
CA GLN A 145 0.36 -10.43 -2.38
C GLN A 145 -0.38 -10.39 -3.71
N SER A 146 0.19 -9.76 -4.75
CA SER A 146 -0.50 -9.55 -6.02
C SER A 146 -0.96 -10.84 -6.70
N PRO A 147 -0.23 -11.99 -6.69
CA PRO A 147 -0.71 -13.20 -7.37
C PRO A 147 -1.95 -13.79 -6.71
N ALA A 148 -1.98 -13.80 -5.36
CA ALA A 148 -3.15 -14.28 -4.62
C ALA A 148 -4.35 -13.35 -4.83
N TYR A 149 -4.10 -12.03 -4.89
CA TYR A 149 -5.14 -11.04 -5.14
C TYR A 149 -5.69 -11.15 -6.57
N ALA A 150 -4.81 -11.27 -7.56
CA ALA A 150 -5.18 -11.52 -8.95
C ALA A 150 -5.98 -12.81 -9.07
N LYS A 151 -5.57 -13.89 -8.39
CA LYS A 151 -6.31 -15.14 -8.41
C LYS A 151 -7.75 -14.98 -7.91
N ALA A 152 -7.91 -14.33 -6.76
CA ALA A 152 -9.21 -14.13 -6.14
C ALA A 152 -10.17 -13.33 -7.04
N HIS A 153 -9.67 -12.32 -7.74
CA HIS A 153 -10.50 -11.43 -8.57
C HIS A 153 -10.68 -11.89 -10.00
N LEU A 154 -9.73 -12.63 -10.56
CA LEU A 154 -9.78 -13.11 -11.95
C LEU A 154 -10.43 -14.49 -12.08
N TYR A 155 -10.37 -15.33 -11.05
CA TYR A 155 -10.88 -16.71 -11.13
C TYR A 155 -11.93 -17.05 -10.07
N ASP A 156 -11.72 -16.65 -8.80
CA ASP A 156 -12.61 -17.08 -7.71
C ASP A 156 -13.89 -16.23 -7.61
N HIS A 157 -13.88 -15.03 -8.18
CA HIS A 157 -14.99 -14.07 -8.22
C HIS A 157 -15.33 -13.65 -9.65
N ASP A 158 -15.45 -14.65 -10.52
CA ASP A 158 -15.67 -14.46 -11.96
C ASP A 158 -16.84 -13.49 -12.24
N GLY A 159 -16.56 -12.51 -13.10
CA GLY A 159 -17.52 -11.47 -13.51
C GLY A 159 -17.65 -10.23 -12.61
N GLU A 160 -17.05 -10.17 -11.41
CA GLU A 160 -17.14 -8.98 -10.54
C GLU A 160 -16.07 -7.92 -10.82
N SER A 161 -14.93 -8.34 -11.34
CA SER A 161 -13.80 -7.46 -11.65
C SER A 161 -13.82 -7.13 -13.13
N GLU A 162 -14.18 -5.88 -13.43
CA GLU A 162 -14.24 -5.36 -14.78
C GLU A 162 -13.21 -4.24 -14.96
N PHE A 163 -12.38 -4.37 -15.99
CA PHE A 163 -11.43 -3.34 -16.40
C PHE A 163 -12.05 -2.48 -17.48
N GLN A 164 -11.97 -1.16 -17.31
CA GLN A 164 -12.66 -0.20 -18.16
C GLN A 164 -11.78 1.03 -18.40
N LEU A 165 -11.80 1.55 -19.62
CA LEU A 165 -11.10 2.77 -20.00
C LEU A 165 -12.04 3.95 -19.96
N SER A 166 -11.51 5.14 -19.67
CA SER A 166 -12.32 6.35 -19.76
C SER A 166 -12.67 6.62 -21.23
N SER A 167 -13.92 6.98 -21.50
CA SER A 167 -14.38 7.21 -22.87
C SER A 167 -13.80 8.48 -23.50
N SER A 168 -13.30 9.41 -22.68
CA SER A 168 -12.75 10.70 -23.15
C SER A 168 -11.23 10.70 -23.26
N ASP A 169 -10.56 9.80 -22.55
CA ASP A 169 -9.10 9.73 -22.47
C ASP A 169 -8.70 8.30 -22.05
N ASP A 170 -8.08 7.56 -22.96
CA ASP A 170 -7.71 6.15 -22.77
C ASP A 170 -6.47 5.95 -21.89
N SER A 171 -5.81 7.03 -21.45
CA SER A 171 -4.73 7.00 -20.44
C SER A 171 -5.23 6.71 -19.02
N PHE A 172 -6.55 6.71 -18.81
CA PHE A 172 -7.17 6.35 -17.53
C PHE A 172 -7.77 4.94 -17.58
N LEU A 173 -7.26 4.08 -16.70
CA LEU A 173 -7.77 2.73 -16.49
C LEU A 173 -8.44 2.63 -15.13
N ARG A 174 -9.68 2.13 -15.11
CA ARG A 174 -10.40 1.81 -13.88
C ARG A 174 -10.67 0.32 -13.78
N CYS A 175 -10.63 -0.18 -12.56
CA CYS A 175 -11.08 -1.52 -12.21
C CYS A 175 -11.99 -1.47 -10.99
N ARG A 176 -12.99 -2.34 -10.95
CA ARG A 176 -13.81 -2.57 -9.76
C ARG A 176 -13.28 -3.80 -9.02
N LEU A 177 -12.86 -3.65 -7.76
CA LEU A 177 -12.31 -4.75 -6.97
C LEU A 177 -13.03 -4.91 -5.63
N ARG A 178 -13.15 -6.15 -5.18
CA ARG A 178 -13.71 -6.48 -3.85
C ARG A 178 -12.71 -6.17 -2.73
N SER A 179 -13.23 -5.59 -1.65
CA SER A 179 -12.48 -5.29 -0.45
C SER A 179 -11.94 -6.57 0.20
N LYS A 180 -10.68 -6.55 0.62
CA LYS A 180 -10.10 -7.65 1.43
C LYS A 180 -10.73 -7.74 2.82
N HIS A 181 -11.33 -6.65 3.29
CA HIS A 181 -11.88 -6.54 4.64
C HIS A 181 -13.39 -6.74 4.70
N SER A 182 -14.04 -6.95 3.56
CA SER A 182 -15.49 -7.13 3.47
C SER A 182 -15.85 -7.88 2.20
N SER A 183 -16.62 -8.97 2.34
CA SER A 183 -17.08 -9.78 1.22
C SER A 183 -18.13 -9.09 0.34
N THR A 184 -18.72 -7.98 0.80
CA THR A 184 -19.80 -7.27 0.09
C THR A 184 -19.37 -5.93 -0.48
N THR A 185 -18.25 -5.38 -0.01
CA THR A 185 -17.83 -4.03 -0.40
C THR A 185 -16.96 -4.08 -1.64
N LEU A 186 -17.38 -3.36 -2.68
CA LEU A 186 -16.62 -3.16 -3.92
C LEU A 186 -16.11 -1.72 -3.97
N TYR A 187 -14.86 -1.54 -4.39
CA TYR A 187 -14.25 -0.24 -4.60
C TYR A 187 -13.84 -0.08 -6.06
N PHE A 188 -14.04 1.11 -6.61
CA PHE A 188 -13.35 1.50 -7.83
C PHE A 188 -11.92 1.93 -7.51
N ILE A 189 -10.99 1.42 -8.29
CA ILE A 189 -9.60 1.84 -8.36
C ILE A 189 -9.39 2.40 -9.75
N CYS A 190 -8.77 3.57 -9.85
CA CYS A 190 -8.42 4.22 -11.10
C CYS A 190 -6.92 4.50 -11.10
N ILE A 191 -6.28 4.32 -12.24
CA ILE A 191 -4.89 4.71 -12.47
C ILE A 191 -4.83 5.60 -13.70
N HIS A 192 -3.94 6.58 -13.65
CA HIS A 192 -3.48 7.34 -14.80
C HIS A 192 -2.12 6.78 -15.20
N PHE A 193 -2.00 6.32 -16.44
CA PHE A 193 -0.78 5.72 -16.95
C PHE A 193 -0.36 6.41 -18.25
N ASP A 194 0.92 6.29 -18.56
CA ASP A 194 1.52 6.78 -19.80
C ASP A 194 2.21 5.61 -20.48
N TYR A 195 1.83 5.34 -21.73
CA TYR A 195 2.36 4.23 -22.50
C TYR A 195 3.80 4.47 -22.95
N ASP A 196 4.15 5.72 -23.27
CA ASP A 196 5.43 6.09 -23.87
C ASP A 196 6.50 6.34 -22.80
N ASP A 197 6.10 6.70 -21.58
CA ASP A 197 7.02 6.90 -20.47
C ASP A 197 7.44 5.56 -19.81
N LYS A 198 8.65 5.13 -20.14
CA LYS A 198 9.23 3.89 -19.60
C LYS A 198 9.75 4.02 -18.18
N ASP A 199 10.04 5.24 -17.71
CA ASP A 199 10.65 5.50 -16.41
C ASP A 199 9.58 5.70 -15.34
N GLU A 200 8.52 6.43 -15.67
CA GLU A 200 7.34 6.65 -14.80
C GLU A 200 6.03 6.32 -15.54
N PRO A 201 5.79 5.03 -15.88
CA PRO A 201 4.60 4.61 -16.64
C PRO A 201 3.28 4.77 -15.87
N ILE A 202 3.30 4.82 -14.54
CA ILE A 202 2.10 5.09 -13.72
C ILE A 202 2.24 6.48 -13.11
N LYS A 203 1.43 7.42 -13.59
CA LYS A 203 1.46 8.83 -13.20
C LYS A 203 0.73 9.10 -11.91
N ASP A 204 -0.42 8.47 -11.71
CA ASP A 204 -1.24 8.70 -10.52
C ASP A 204 -2.19 7.53 -10.27
N HIS A 205 -2.72 7.43 -9.05
CA HIS A 205 -3.72 6.44 -8.72
C HIS A 205 -4.74 6.97 -7.72
N TYR A 206 -5.92 6.36 -7.76
CA TYR A 206 -7.05 6.71 -6.93
C TYR A 206 -7.79 5.44 -6.52
N CYS A 207 -8.27 5.38 -5.29
CA CYS A 207 -9.09 4.27 -4.81
C CYS A 207 -10.25 4.78 -3.95
N GLN A 208 -11.41 4.16 -4.05
CA GLN A 208 -12.56 4.49 -3.19
C GLN A 208 -12.47 3.94 -1.76
N CYS A 209 -11.40 3.22 -1.41
CA CYS A 209 -11.23 2.68 -0.07
C CYS A 209 -11.02 3.81 0.97
N LYS A 210 -10.99 3.42 2.25
CA LYS A 210 -10.79 4.34 3.38
C LYS A 210 -9.45 5.09 3.33
N SER A 211 -8.45 4.54 2.65
CA SER A 211 -7.11 5.11 2.49
C SER A 211 -6.87 5.78 1.14
N ARG A 212 -7.95 6.10 0.38
CA ARG A 212 -7.97 6.78 -0.93
C ARG A 212 -6.84 7.78 -1.16
N ALA A 213 -6.67 8.68 -0.20
CA ALA A 213 -5.92 9.92 -0.35
C ALA A 213 -4.40 9.72 -0.25
N ARG A 214 -3.95 8.46 -0.27
CA ARG A 214 -2.55 8.10 -0.11
C ARG A 214 -1.82 8.27 -1.45
N ASN A 215 -0.80 9.12 -1.45
CA ASN A 215 0.15 9.28 -2.56
C ASN A 215 1.38 8.37 -2.37
N LEU A 216 1.53 7.79 -1.18
CA LEU A 216 2.64 6.93 -0.79
C LEU A 216 2.35 5.44 -0.97
N GLY A 217 2.94 4.80 -1.98
CA GLY A 217 2.66 3.39 -2.21
C GLY A 217 1.22 3.17 -2.69
N CYS A 218 0.75 1.93 -2.64
CA CYS A 218 -0.63 1.60 -2.99
C CYS A 218 -1.50 1.41 -1.74
N CYS A 219 -2.81 1.48 -1.93
CA CYS A 219 -3.84 1.23 -0.93
C CYS A 219 -3.70 -0.18 -0.32
#